data_AF-A0A0G1XNR5-F1
#
_entry.id   AF-A0A0G1XNR5-F1
#
_cell.length_a   1.000
_cell.length_b   1.000
_cell.length_c   1.000
_cell.angle_alpha   90.00
_cell.angle_beta   90.00
_cell.angle_gamma   90.00
#
_symmetry.space_group_name_H-M   'P 1'
#
loop_
_entity.id
_entity.type
_entity.pdbx_description
1 polymer ?
#
loop_
_entity_poly.entity_id
_entity_poly.type
_entity_poly.pdbx_seq_one_letter_code
_entity_poly.pdbx_strand_id
1 'polypeptide(L)'
;MSSPRFFFLWFFALAFFGLGIWIASDKHESSSYENETNHFSYTLAAPSLYEAANATAQDVERTGARSGIVAHHLLVGDKIAQMFASLGSGREKTVVILSPNHFNLGRSVMQTTDGTWETVFGDVEVDVQVLEELLATVPDLSYEPETFVSEHGVSAIVPFVKASFPRARIVPIVIHDRATDLQISALAQAIEEAVPRAIVVASIDMSHNLPEHIRIPHDEITLRTIQTGECLGECRLEIDANDVLATLFEINRLRETQAWQMTHHGSSLAMGATRNWRENTSHMLGYFEKGKPMVEPFIALQFVGDVMLDRGVRMKIESQGVEYPWVEVQRFLQGAHLRIANLEGTISEDASIATVDPPFRFTFAPEFVEAMVDLVDVVSLANNHSRDRDIEGELETQDWLDELGTAWFGGYAS
;
A
#
# COMPACT_ATOMS: atom_id res chain seq x y z
N MET A 1 -35.41 8.45 71.47
CA MET A 1 -34.45 9.48 71.06
C MET A 1 -33.47 8.81 70.09
N SER A 2 -33.87 8.62 68.84
CA SER A 2 -33.73 9.57 67.71
C SER A 2 -32.32 9.58 67.12
N SER A 3 -32.20 8.81 66.03
CA SER A 3 -31.31 8.83 64.85
C SER A 3 -30.73 10.21 64.44
N PRO A 4 -29.72 10.35 63.54
CA PRO A 4 -29.66 9.54 62.32
C PRO A 4 -28.32 9.23 61.61
N ARG A 5 -28.48 8.29 60.69
CA ARG A 5 -27.60 7.82 59.63
C ARG A 5 -27.54 8.85 58.49
N PHE A 6 -26.36 9.04 57.91
CA PHE A 6 -26.17 9.80 56.67
C PHE A 6 -26.52 8.92 55.45
N PHE A 7 -27.48 9.38 54.65
CA PHE A 7 -27.79 8.90 53.30
C PHE A 7 -27.40 10.02 52.33
N PHE A 8 -26.50 9.73 51.38
CA PHE A 8 -26.24 10.62 50.24
C PHE A 8 -27.23 10.27 49.13
N LEU A 9 -28.11 11.21 48.79
CA LEU A 9 -29.00 11.14 47.63
C LEU A 9 -28.21 11.47 46.35
N TRP A 10 -28.30 10.58 45.36
CA TRP A 10 -27.99 10.89 43.97
C TRP A 10 -29.16 11.65 43.34
N PHE A 11 -28.90 12.82 42.76
CA PHE A 11 -29.84 13.54 41.91
C PHE A 11 -29.90 12.87 40.53
N PHE A 12 -31.04 12.31 40.17
CA PHE A 12 -31.39 11.98 38.78
C PHE A 12 -31.94 13.24 38.10
N ALA A 13 -31.25 13.75 37.09
CA ALA A 13 -31.79 14.75 36.17
C ALA A 13 -32.46 14.02 34.99
N LEU A 14 -33.80 14.08 34.95
CA LEU A 14 -34.60 13.70 33.78
C LEU A 14 -34.55 14.85 32.77
N ALA A 15 -33.95 14.60 31.60
CA ALA A 15 -34.13 15.44 30.42
C ALA A 15 -35.14 14.78 29.47
N PHE A 16 -36.24 15.49 29.24
CA PHE A 16 -37.26 15.18 28.25
C PHE A 16 -36.68 15.27 26.83
N PHE A 17 -36.79 14.22 26.03
CA PHE A 17 -36.71 14.31 24.56
C PHE A 17 -38.10 14.05 23.98
N GLY A 18 -38.67 15.09 23.37
CA GLY A 18 -39.93 15.02 22.64
C GLY A 18 -39.77 14.29 21.33
N LEU A 19 -40.72 13.40 21.03
CA LEU A 19 -40.94 12.82 19.71
C LEU A 19 -41.27 13.93 18.71
N GLY A 20 -40.41 14.10 17.71
CA GLY A 20 -40.71 14.78 16.46
C GLY A 20 -40.66 13.78 15.32
N ILE A 21 -41.83 13.35 14.84
CA ILE A 21 -41.97 12.60 13.58
C ILE A 21 -41.75 13.61 12.45
N TRP A 22 -40.66 13.47 11.69
CA TRP A 22 -40.44 14.24 10.47
C TRP A 22 -40.52 13.29 9.28
N ILE A 23 -41.60 13.42 8.50
CA ILE A 23 -41.75 12.79 7.19
C ILE A 23 -41.00 13.70 6.21
N ALA A 24 -39.82 13.30 5.77
CA ALA A 24 -39.12 13.96 4.68
C ALA A 24 -39.64 13.42 3.34
N SER A 25 -40.25 14.30 2.54
CA SER A 25 -40.64 14.00 1.17
C SER A 25 -39.41 13.98 0.27
N ASP A 26 -39.33 12.99 -0.62
CA ASP A 26 -38.40 12.98 -1.75
C ASP A 26 -38.50 14.29 -2.55
N LYS A 27 -37.40 15.05 -2.53
CA LYS A 27 -37.08 16.02 -3.57
C LYS A 27 -35.70 15.69 -4.08
N HIS A 28 -35.65 15.19 -5.30
CA HIS A 28 -34.47 15.27 -6.15
C HIS A 28 -34.10 16.75 -6.30
N GLU A 29 -33.13 17.22 -5.52
CA GLU A 29 -32.40 18.45 -5.79
C GLU A 29 -31.18 18.08 -6.64
N SER A 30 -31.20 18.53 -7.89
CA SER A 30 -30.00 18.61 -8.72
C SER A 30 -29.05 19.61 -8.09
N SER A 31 -27.95 19.16 -7.48
CA SER A 31 -26.92 20.08 -7.01
C SER A 31 -26.16 20.63 -8.22
N SER A 32 -26.42 21.89 -8.55
CA SER A 32 -25.49 22.69 -9.32
C SER A 32 -24.24 22.90 -8.46
N TYR A 33 -23.10 22.36 -8.89
CA TYR A 33 -21.79 22.56 -8.27
C TYR A 33 -21.50 24.07 -8.20
N GLU A 34 -21.44 24.63 -7.00
CA GLU A 34 -20.93 25.99 -6.79
C GLU A 34 -19.40 25.97 -6.92
N ASN A 35 -18.93 26.82 -7.82
CA ASN A 35 -17.60 26.83 -8.40
C ASN A 35 -16.60 27.57 -7.47
N GLU A 36 -16.32 27.02 -6.29
CA GLU A 36 -15.05 27.33 -5.60
C GLU A 36 -13.97 26.47 -6.25
N THR A 37 -13.20 27.06 -7.19
CA THR A 37 -12.15 26.33 -7.88
C THR A 37 -11.09 25.91 -6.87
N ASN A 38 -10.93 24.61 -6.65
CA ASN A 38 -9.85 24.09 -5.80
C ASN A 38 -8.50 24.43 -6.43
N HIS A 39 -7.58 24.99 -5.65
CA HIS A 39 -6.21 25.27 -6.07
C HIS A 39 -5.25 24.46 -5.21
N PHE A 40 -4.40 23.65 -5.86
CA PHE A 40 -3.38 22.84 -5.22
C PHE A 40 -1.99 23.38 -5.57
N SER A 41 -1.07 23.31 -4.62
CA SER A 41 0.28 23.84 -4.80
C SER A 41 1.34 22.75 -4.76
N TYR A 42 2.33 22.90 -5.64
CA TYR A 42 3.51 22.05 -5.81
C TYR A 42 4.64 22.32 -4.78
N THR A 43 4.39 23.11 -3.71
CA THR A 43 5.41 23.60 -2.75
C THR A 43 6.07 22.51 -1.89
N LEU A 44 6.11 21.27 -2.37
CA LEU A 44 6.88 20.16 -1.83
C LEU A 44 8.40 20.36 -2.02
N ALA A 45 8.81 21.14 -3.02
CA ALA A 45 10.21 21.46 -3.28
C ALA A 45 10.40 22.85 -3.90
N ALA A 46 11.64 23.35 -3.86
CA ALA A 46 11.99 24.62 -4.49
C ALA A 46 11.88 24.53 -6.04
N PRO A 47 11.47 25.61 -6.73
CA PRO A 47 11.44 25.68 -8.20
C PRO A 47 12.71 25.16 -8.89
N SER A 48 13.88 25.47 -8.32
CA SER A 48 15.18 25.07 -8.85
C SER A 48 15.40 23.55 -8.91
N LEU A 49 14.75 22.76 -8.04
CA LEU A 49 14.82 21.31 -8.08
C LEU A 49 14.16 20.78 -9.36
N TYR A 50 12.95 21.25 -9.66
CA TYR A 50 12.20 20.86 -10.86
C TYR A 50 12.89 21.36 -12.14
N GLU A 51 13.41 22.59 -12.13
CA GLU A 51 14.18 23.15 -13.26
C GLU A 51 15.44 22.32 -13.55
N ALA A 52 16.20 21.97 -12.51
CA ALA A 52 17.40 21.15 -12.64
C ALA A 52 17.07 19.73 -13.13
N ALA A 53 16.04 19.10 -12.59
CA ALA A 53 15.56 17.80 -13.04
C ALA A 53 15.14 17.83 -14.52
N ASN A 54 14.33 18.82 -14.93
CA ASN A 54 13.88 18.98 -16.31
C ASN A 54 15.03 19.25 -17.28
N ALA A 55 16.09 19.93 -16.85
CA ALA A 55 17.29 20.12 -17.66
C ALA A 55 17.97 18.79 -18.04
N THR A 56 17.89 17.77 -17.18
CA THR A 56 18.44 16.43 -17.49
C THR A 56 17.62 15.66 -18.54
N ALA A 57 16.39 16.11 -18.84
CA ALA A 57 15.45 15.40 -19.69
C ALA A 57 15.41 15.94 -21.14
N GLN A 58 16.18 16.99 -21.46
CA GLN A 58 16.12 17.68 -22.76
C GLN A 58 16.47 16.78 -23.97
N ASP A 59 17.40 15.85 -23.78
CA ASP A 59 17.92 14.96 -24.82
C ASP A 59 17.34 13.53 -24.75
N VAL A 60 16.32 13.31 -23.90
CA VAL A 60 15.69 12.00 -23.77
C VAL A 60 14.86 11.70 -25.02
N GLU A 61 15.13 10.55 -25.64
CA GLU A 61 14.35 10.08 -26.78
C GLU A 61 12.94 9.67 -26.34
N ARG A 62 11.94 10.17 -27.07
CA ARG A 62 10.54 9.81 -26.86
C ARG A 62 10.23 8.44 -27.42
N THR A 63 9.43 7.71 -26.68
CA THR A 63 8.94 6.37 -26.99
C THR A 63 7.48 6.44 -27.44
N GLY A 64 6.99 5.35 -28.02
CA GLY A 64 5.55 5.19 -28.29
C GLY A 64 4.73 4.87 -27.04
N ALA A 65 5.37 4.66 -25.89
CA ALA A 65 4.74 4.20 -24.66
C ALA A 65 3.73 5.22 -24.13
N ARG A 66 2.61 4.71 -23.61
CA ARG A 66 1.52 5.52 -23.04
C ARG A 66 1.22 5.18 -21.59
N SER A 67 2.05 4.37 -20.96
CA SER A 67 1.92 4.02 -19.56
C SER A 67 3.27 3.78 -18.91
N GLY A 68 3.37 4.06 -17.61
CA GLY A 68 4.61 3.85 -16.88
C GLY A 68 4.45 4.05 -15.38
N ILE A 69 5.52 3.72 -14.67
CA ILE A 69 5.67 3.87 -13.22
C ILE A 69 6.67 4.99 -12.98
N VAL A 70 6.30 5.93 -12.11
CA VAL A 70 7.19 6.96 -11.57
C VAL A 70 7.20 6.92 -10.05
N ALA A 71 8.33 7.31 -9.47
CA ALA A 71 8.41 7.67 -8.06
C ALA A 71 7.75 9.03 -7.81
N HIS A 72 7.28 9.26 -6.58
CA HIS A 72 6.92 10.60 -6.08
C HIS A 72 7.90 11.12 -5.02
N HIS A 73 8.89 10.33 -4.61
CA HIS A 73 10.04 10.83 -3.87
C HIS A 73 10.96 11.70 -4.76
N LEU A 74 10.88 13.02 -4.59
CA LEU A 74 11.63 14.02 -5.38
C LEU A 74 13.16 13.93 -5.30
N LEU A 75 13.72 13.06 -4.44
CA LEU A 75 15.14 12.73 -4.42
C LEU A 75 15.62 12.22 -5.79
N VAL A 76 14.78 11.48 -6.52
CA VAL A 76 15.06 10.98 -7.88
C VAL A 76 14.39 11.85 -8.96
N GLY A 77 14.23 13.15 -8.70
CA GLY A 77 13.56 14.09 -9.61
C GLY A 77 14.08 14.09 -11.04
N ASP A 78 15.41 13.92 -11.24
CA ASP A 78 16.00 13.80 -12.57
C ASP A 78 15.49 12.55 -13.32
N LYS A 79 15.34 11.42 -12.61
CA LYS A 79 14.77 10.18 -13.17
C LYS A 79 13.29 10.33 -13.48
N ILE A 80 12.53 11.01 -12.62
CA ILE A 80 11.11 11.31 -12.85
C ILE A 80 10.96 12.15 -14.12
N ALA A 81 11.75 13.23 -14.27
CA ALA A 81 11.73 14.09 -15.45
C ALA A 81 12.08 13.31 -16.73
N GLN A 82 13.12 12.47 -16.69
CA GLN A 82 13.52 11.63 -17.82
C GLN A 82 12.41 10.62 -18.20
N MET A 83 11.72 10.03 -17.22
CA MET A 83 10.59 9.13 -17.49
C MET A 83 9.48 9.87 -18.25
N PHE A 84 8.98 10.99 -17.71
CA PHE A 84 7.92 11.76 -18.38
C PHE A 84 8.33 12.25 -19.78
N ALA A 85 9.59 12.67 -19.95
CA ALA A 85 10.10 13.08 -21.25
C ALA A 85 10.18 11.93 -22.26
N SER A 86 10.38 10.69 -21.80
CA SER A 86 10.40 9.50 -22.65
C SER A 86 9.00 9.05 -23.11
N LEU A 87 7.92 9.49 -22.46
CA LEU A 87 6.58 9.01 -22.78
C LEU A 87 5.94 9.74 -23.97
N GLY A 88 5.19 8.98 -24.78
CA GLY A 88 4.35 9.52 -25.84
C GLY A 88 5.07 10.43 -26.83
N SER A 89 4.29 11.28 -27.49
CA SER A 89 4.74 12.20 -28.53
C SER A 89 5.07 13.62 -28.03
N GLY A 90 4.77 13.94 -26.78
CA GLY A 90 4.83 15.30 -26.23
C GLY A 90 3.63 16.19 -26.59
N ARG A 91 2.60 15.62 -27.24
CA ARG A 91 1.40 16.33 -27.71
C ARG A 91 0.10 15.77 -27.12
N GLU A 92 0.24 14.90 -26.14
CA GLU A 92 -0.86 14.28 -25.42
C GLU A 92 -1.68 15.37 -24.72
N LYS A 93 -3.00 15.17 -24.73
CA LYS A 93 -3.97 16.13 -24.19
C LYS A 93 -4.42 15.79 -22.78
N THR A 94 -4.25 14.53 -22.38
CA THR A 94 -4.73 14.00 -21.11
C THR A 94 -3.66 13.08 -20.53
N VAL A 95 -3.34 13.29 -19.26
CA VAL A 95 -2.49 12.41 -18.45
C VAL A 95 -3.31 11.97 -17.24
N VAL A 96 -3.58 10.67 -17.14
CA VAL A 96 -4.18 10.08 -15.95
C VAL A 96 -3.07 9.80 -14.96
N ILE A 97 -3.23 10.27 -13.73
CA ILE A 97 -2.29 10.05 -12.63
C ILE A 97 -3.00 9.16 -11.61
N LEU A 98 -2.46 7.98 -11.37
CA LEU A 98 -2.90 7.08 -10.32
C LEU A 98 -1.94 7.22 -9.13
N SER A 99 -2.47 7.47 -7.95
CA SER A 99 -1.69 7.73 -6.73
C SER A 99 -2.26 6.92 -5.55
N PRO A 100 -1.43 6.47 -4.60
CA PRO A 100 -1.94 5.92 -3.35
C PRO A 100 -2.64 7.01 -2.52
N ASN A 101 -3.51 6.58 -1.61
CA ASN A 101 -4.08 7.40 -0.56
C ASN A 101 -3.18 7.37 0.69
N HIS A 102 -2.15 8.21 0.72
CA HIS A 102 -1.15 8.16 1.80
C HIS A 102 -1.70 8.49 3.19
N PHE A 103 -2.80 9.24 3.23
CA PHE A 103 -3.35 9.79 4.46
C PHE A 103 -4.62 9.07 4.92
N ASN A 104 -5.06 8.05 4.19
CA ASN A 104 -6.33 7.35 4.40
C ASN A 104 -7.50 8.33 4.57
N LEU A 105 -7.50 9.40 3.77
CA LEU A 105 -8.54 10.43 3.77
C LEU A 105 -9.66 10.06 2.81
N GLY A 106 -10.81 10.69 3.04
CA GLY A 106 -11.98 10.46 2.22
C GLY A 106 -12.83 9.28 2.68
N ARG A 107 -13.98 9.11 2.03
CA ARG A 107 -14.98 8.07 2.35
C ARG A 107 -15.02 6.95 1.32
N SER A 108 -14.67 7.24 0.07
CA SER A 108 -14.65 6.23 -0.99
C SER A 108 -13.35 5.44 -0.99
N VAL A 109 -13.27 4.34 -1.75
CA VAL A 109 -12.00 3.64 -2.02
C VAL A 109 -11.19 4.28 -3.13
N MET A 110 -11.85 5.05 -4.01
CA MET A 110 -11.20 5.82 -5.07
C MET A 110 -11.72 7.25 -5.05
N GLN A 111 -10.82 8.22 -5.10
CA GLN A 111 -11.13 9.64 -5.03
C GLN A 111 -10.55 10.41 -6.22
N THR A 112 -11.23 11.50 -6.57
CA THR A 112 -10.80 12.43 -7.63
C THR A 112 -11.18 13.87 -7.27
N THR A 113 -10.69 14.82 -8.05
CA THR A 113 -10.91 16.26 -7.87
C THR A 113 -10.86 16.99 -9.21
N ASP A 114 -11.39 18.21 -9.25
CA ASP A 114 -11.39 19.13 -10.38
C ASP A 114 -10.39 20.29 -10.22
N GLY A 115 -9.57 20.25 -9.17
CA GLY A 115 -8.69 21.37 -8.83
C GLY A 115 -7.58 21.64 -9.84
N THR A 116 -7.05 22.85 -9.80
CA THR A 116 -5.92 23.27 -10.63
C THR A 116 -4.64 23.20 -9.82
N TRP A 117 -3.61 22.57 -10.39
CA TRP A 117 -2.27 22.58 -9.81
C TRP A 117 -1.48 23.74 -10.39
N GLU A 118 -1.14 24.69 -9.53
CA GLU A 118 -0.12 25.69 -9.84
C GLU A 118 1.23 24.96 -9.88
N THR A 119 2.08 25.24 -10.87
CA THR A 119 3.42 24.64 -10.95
C THR A 119 4.47 25.68 -11.33
N VAL A 120 5.75 25.36 -11.13
CA VAL A 120 6.87 26.18 -11.62
C VAL A 120 6.83 26.43 -13.13
N PHE A 121 6.21 25.53 -13.91
CA PHE A 121 6.10 25.62 -15.37
C PHE A 121 4.72 26.14 -15.83
N GLY A 122 3.91 26.65 -14.90
CA GLY A 122 2.55 27.13 -15.12
C GLY A 122 1.48 26.09 -14.79
N ASP A 123 0.24 26.53 -14.86
CA ASP A 123 -0.88 25.76 -14.30
C ASP A 123 -1.19 24.49 -15.11
N VAL A 124 -1.69 23.49 -14.39
CA VAL A 124 -2.22 22.23 -14.92
C VAL A 124 -3.64 22.05 -14.43
N GLU A 125 -4.58 22.12 -15.36
CA GLU A 125 -6.02 21.93 -15.12
C GLU A 125 -6.40 20.45 -15.19
N VAL A 126 -7.49 20.08 -14.50
CA VAL A 126 -8.13 18.78 -14.66
C VAL A 126 -8.97 18.73 -15.95
N ASP A 127 -9.00 17.56 -16.59
CA ASP A 127 -9.91 17.28 -17.70
C ASP A 127 -11.33 17.01 -17.18
N VAL A 128 -12.06 18.09 -16.88
CA VAL A 128 -13.39 18.02 -16.25
C VAL A 128 -14.39 17.16 -17.04
N GLN A 129 -14.28 17.11 -18.37
CA GLN A 129 -15.17 16.28 -19.19
C GLN A 129 -14.95 14.79 -18.93
N VAL A 130 -13.68 14.38 -18.88
CA VAL A 130 -13.30 12.99 -18.57
C VAL A 130 -13.65 12.66 -17.12
N LEU A 131 -13.42 13.61 -16.20
CA LEU A 131 -13.78 13.48 -14.79
C LEU A 131 -15.28 13.18 -14.61
N GLU A 132 -16.15 13.98 -15.24
CA GLU A 132 -17.60 13.81 -15.17
C GLU A 132 -18.04 12.45 -15.73
N GLU A 133 -17.42 11.99 -16.82
CA GLU A 133 -17.68 10.67 -17.41
C GLU A 133 -17.29 9.53 -16.46
N LEU A 134 -16.11 9.62 -15.82
CA LEU A 134 -15.66 8.62 -14.85
C LEU A 134 -16.55 8.59 -13.61
N LEU A 135 -16.93 9.74 -13.05
CA LEU A 135 -17.83 9.83 -11.90
C LEU A 135 -19.23 9.26 -12.21
N ALA A 136 -19.68 9.34 -13.46
CA ALA A 136 -20.96 8.79 -13.88
C ALA A 136 -20.92 7.26 -14.11
N THR A 137 -19.73 6.69 -14.37
CA THR A 137 -19.57 5.29 -14.81
C THR A 137 -18.93 4.38 -13.78
N VAL A 138 -18.13 4.92 -12.85
CA VAL A 138 -17.42 4.19 -11.80
C VAL A 138 -18.12 4.44 -10.46
N PRO A 139 -18.94 3.50 -9.94
CA PRO A 139 -19.75 3.73 -8.73
C PRO A 139 -18.92 4.06 -7.48
N ASP A 140 -17.71 3.52 -7.39
CA ASP A 140 -16.81 3.64 -6.25
C ASP A 140 -15.77 4.78 -6.42
N LEU A 141 -15.91 5.61 -7.46
CA LEU A 141 -15.14 6.84 -7.62
C LEU A 141 -15.94 8.02 -7.08
N SER A 142 -15.38 8.75 -6.12
CA SER A 142 -16.02 9.93 -5.53
C SER A 142 -15.21 11.19 -5.75
N TYR A 143 -15.92 12.31 -5.93
CA TYR A 143 -15.33 13.65 -5.91
C TYR A 143 -15.07 14.08 -4.46
N GLU A 144 -13.80 14.15 -4.07
CA GLU A 144 -13.34 14.40 -2.69
C GLU A 144 -12.05 15.25 -2.70
N PRO A 145 -12.14 16.56 -3.04
CA PRO A 145 -10.99 17.45 -3.22
C PRO A 145 -10.11 17.60 -1.98
N GLU A 146 -10.67 17.42 -0.79
CA GLU A 146 -9.95 17.44 0.49
C GLU A 146 -8.83 16.40 0.57
N THR A 147 -8.97 15.27 -0.13
CA THR A 147 -7.94 14.22 -0.21
C THR A 147 -6.66 14.75 -0.86
N PHE A 148 -6.81 15.65 -1.83
CA PHE A 148 -5.70 16.15 -2.65
C PHE A 148 -4.92 17.31 -2.02
N VAL A 149 -5.41 17.88 -0.91
CA VAL A 149 -4.74 19.00 -0.23
C VAL A 149 -3.37 18.59 0.32
N SER A 150 -3.27 17.39 0.89
CA SER A 150 -2.02 16.85 1.46
C SER A 150 -1.40 15.76 0.59
N GLU A 151 -2.15 15.21 -0.38
CA GLU A 151 -1.67 14.11 -1.21
C GLU A 151 -0.50 14.54 -2.11
N HIS A 152 0.64 13.89 -1.88
CA HIS A 152 1.90 14.24 -2.51
C HIS A 152 2.22 13.33 -3.70
N GLY A 153 1.63 12.14 -3.78
CA GLY A 153 1.80 11.24 -4.93
C GLY A 153 1.32 11.85 -6.24
N VAL A 154 0.33 12.76 -6.20
CA VAL A 154 -0.05 13.60 -7.35
C VAL A 154 0.79 14.87 -7.40
N SER A 155 0.76 15.67 -6.34
CA SER A 155 1.31 17.05 -6.33
C SER A 155 2.81 17.11 -6.62
N ALA A 156 3.57 16.08 -6.25
CA ALA A 156 5.02 16.00 -6.53
C ALA A 156 5.32 15.86 -8.03
N ILE A 157 4.44 15.21 -8.80
CA ILE A 157 4.75 14.82 -10.19
C ILE A 157 4.08 15.69 -11.25
N VAL A 158 3.04 16.46 -10.89
CA VAL A 158 2.34 17.36 -11.82
C VAL A 158 3.27 18.40 -12.49
N PRO A 159 4.30 18.98 -11.84
CA PRO A 159 5.26 19.82 -12.54
C PRO A 159 5.97 19.12 -13.72
N PHE A 160 6.28 17.82 -13.60
CA PHE A 160 6.91 17.07 -14.71
C PHE A 160 5.92 16.78 -15.84
N VAL A 161 4.62 16.64 -15.53
CA VAL A 161 3.56 16.59 -16.55
C VAL A 161 3.55 17.88 -17.35
N LYS A 162 3.54 19.05 -16.69
CA LYS A 162 3.54 20.35 -17.38
C LYS A 162 4.75 20.54 -18.27
N ALA A 163 5.94 20.15 -17.79
CA ALA A 163 7.17 20.24 -18.56
C ALA A 163 7.16 19.35 -19.81
N SER A 164 6.66 18.12 -19.68
CA SER A 164 6.72 17.11 -20.75
C SER A 164 5.54 17.20 -21.73
N PHE A 165 4.39 17.68 -21.28
CA PHE A 165 3.15 17.80 -22.05
C PHE A 165 2.49 19.18 -21.78
N PRO A 166 2.99 20.27 -22.37
CA PRO A 166 2.60 21.64 -21.98
C PRO A 166 1.10 21.99 -22.13
N ARG A 167 0.38 21.22 -22.93
CA ARG A 167 -1.07 21.37 -23.21
C ARG A 167 -1.93 20.28 -22.59
N ALA A 168 -1.32 19.34 -21.85
CA ALA A 168 -2.09 18.28 -21.23
C ALA A 168 -2.88 18.83 -20.05
N ARG A 169 -4.08 18.31 -19.90
CA ARG A 169 -4.84 18.29 -18.65
C ARG A 169 -4.57 16.98 -17.93
N ILE A 170 -4.87 16.94 -16.65
CA ILE A 170 -4.73 15.73 -15.84
C ILE A 170 -6.07 15.14 -15.44
N VAL A 171 -6.07 13.86 -15.12
CA VAL A 171 -7.17 13.17 -14.41
C VAL A 171 -6.52 12.49 -13.21
N PRO A 172 -6.51 13.13 -12.02
CA PRO A 172 -5.86 12.61 -10.84
C PRO A 172 -6.82 11.68 -10.09
N ILE A 173 -6.37 10.46 -9.81
CA ILE A 173 -7.16 9.44 -9.13
C ILE A 173 -6.32 8.89 -7.99
N VAL A 174 -6.83 9.06 -6.77
CA VAL A 174 -6.25 8.49 -5.57
C VAL A 174 -6.96 7.18 -5.28
N ILE A 175 -6.20 6.13 -5.01
CA ILE A 175 -6.69 4.77 -4.78
C ILE A 175 -6.24 4.32 -3.40
N HIS A 176 -7.21 3.92 -2.57
CA HIS A 176 -6.97 3.32 -1.27
C HIS A 176 -6.46 1.88 -1.45
N ASP A 177 -5.59 1.40 -0.56
CA ASP A 177 -5.09 0.00 -0.48
C ASP A 177 -6.15 -1.06 -0.08
N ARG A 178 -7.43 -0.73 -0.27
CA ARG A 178 -8.59 -1.58 0.02
C ARG A 178 -9.51 -1.72 -1.19
N ALA A 179 -9.04 -1.33 -2.37
CA ALA A 179 -9.82 -1.48 -3.59
C ALA A 179 -9.88 -2.96 -3.97
N THR A 180 -11.08 -3.44 -4.27
CA THR A 180 -11.26 -4.82 -4.74
C THR A 180 -10.87 -4.97 -6.20
N ASP A 181 -10.54 -6.19 -6.64
CA ASP A 181 -10.24 -6.48 -8.06
C ASP A 181 -11.37 -6.04 -9.01
N LEU A 182 -12.63 -6.15 -8.57
CA LEU A 182 -13.79 -5.70 -9.33
C LEU A 182 -13.79 -4.17 -9.51
N GLN A 183 -13.49 -3.44 -8.44
CA GLN A 183 -13.39 -1.98 -8.44
C GLN A 183 -12.22 -1.50 -9.31
N ILE A 184 -11.06 -2.15 -9.19
CA ILE A 184 -9.88 -1.91 -10.02
C ILE A 184 -10.20 -2.13 -11.51
N SER A 185 -10.85 -3.25 -11.82
CA SER A 185 -11.24 -3.59 -13.19
C SER A 185 -12.24 -2.59 -13.78
N ALA A 186 -13.23 -2.16 -12.98
CA ALA A 186 -14.21 -1.17 -13.40
C ALA A 186 -13.57 0.20 -13.68
N LEU A 187 -12.65 0.65 -12.82
CA LEU A 187 -11.91 1.88 -13.02
C LEU A 187 -11.04 1.83 -14.28
N ALA A 188 -10.26 0.76 -14.45
CA ALA A 188 -9.39 0.57 -15.61
C ALA A 188 -10.19 0.59 -16.92
N GLN A 189 -11.32 -0.12 -16.96
CA GLN A 189 -12.20 -0.15 -18.13
C GLN A 189 -12.77 1.25 -18.44
N ALA A 190 -13.25 1.97 -17.44
CA ALA A 190 -13.79 3.32 -17.63
C ALA A 190 -12.74 4.31 -18.15
N ILE A 191 -11.50 4.24 -17.65
CA ILE A 191 -10.38 5.05 -18.16
C ILE A 191 -10.09 4.73 -19.63
N GLU A 192 -10.09 3.44 -20.01
CA GLU A 192 -9.83 3.04 -21.39
C GLU A 192 -10.94 3.42 -22.36
N GLU A 193 -12.20 3.41 -21.92
CA GLU A 193 -13.33 3.83 -22.74
C GLU A 193 -13.34 5.35 -22.94
N ALA A 194 -13.11 6.13 -21.87
CA ALA A 194 -13.13 7.59 -21.92
C ALA A 194 -11.90 8.17 -22.63
N VAL A 195 -10.70 7.65 -22.34
CA VAL A 195 -9.42 8.23 -22.80
C VAL A 195 -8.38 7.19 -23.26
N PRO A 196 -8.67 6.37 -24.29
CA PRO A 196 -7.80 5.26 -24.76
C PRO A 196 -6.41 5.68 -25.27
N ARG A 197 -6.18 7.00 -25.43
CA ARG A 197 -4.89 7.56 -25.89
C ARG A 197 -4.18 8.39 -24.83
N ALA A 198 -4.73 8.50 -23.62
CA ALA A 198 -4.08 9.22 -22.53
C ALA A 198 -2.76 8.53 -22.14
N ILE A 199 -1.83 9.33 -21.62
CA ILE A 199 -0.76 8.77 -20.81
C ILE A 199 -1.37 8.34 -19.48
N VAL A 200 -1.02 7.16 -18.97
CA VAL A 200 -1.42 6.72 -17.62
C VAL A 200 -0.16 6.49 -16.80
N VAL A 201 0.00 7.19 -15.69
CA VAL A 201 1.16 7.06 -14.83
C VAL A 201 0.73 6.57 -13.46
N ALA A 202 1.35 5.48 -13.00
CA ALA A 202 1.29 5.08 -11.60
C ALA A 202 2.40 5.79 -10.82
N SER A 203 2.00 6.57 -9.82
CA SER A 203 2.89 7.28 -8.91
C SER A 203 3.10 6.43 -7.65
N ILE A 204 4.19 5.68 -7.60
CA ILE A 204 4.46 4.63 -6.61
C ILE A 204 5.93 4.69 -6.20
N ASP A 205 6.19 4.76 -4.90
CA ASP A 205 7.49 4.46 -4.33
C ASP A 205 7.52 2.99 -3.85
N MET A 206 8.70 2.37 -3.90
CA MET A 206 8.83 0.94 -3.60
C MET A 206 9.04 0.74 -2.09
N SER A 207 9.95 -0.14 -1.69
CA SER A 207 10.24 -0.40 -0.27
C SER A 207 10.66 0.84 0.53
N HIS A 208 10.15 0.98 1.76
CA HIS A 208 10.54 2.06 2.69
C HIS A 208 11.04 1.55 4.03
N ASN A 209 11.94 2.31 4.66
CA ASN A 209 12.40 2.11 6.02
C ASN A 209 13.02 0.72 6.24
N LEU A 210 13.74 0.21 5.24
CA LEU A 210 14.37 -1.10 5.27
C LEU A 210 15.88 -1.00 5.02
N PRO A 211 16.69 -1.78 5.76
CA PRO A 211 18.11 -1.93 5.42
C PRO A 211 18.27 -2.68 4.10
N GLU A 212 19.38 -2.46 3.40
CA GLU A 212 19.58 -2.99 2.04
C GLU A 212 19.38 -4.52 1.93
N HIS A 213 19.86 -5.28 2.93
CA HIS A 213 19.74 -6.75 2.92
C HIS A 213 18.29 -7.26 3.03
N ILE A 214 17.35 -6.44 3.49
CA ILE A 214 15.90 -6.75 3.48
C ILE A 214 15.22 -6.13 2.26
N ARG A 215 15.59 -4.90 1.90
CA ARG A 215 14.99 -4.17 0.78
C ARG A 215 15.29 -4.83 -0.58
N ILE A 216 16.50 -5.36 -0.78
CA ILE A 216 16.90 -6.01 -2.05
C ILE A 216 15.96 -7.17 -2.44
N PRO A 217 15.69 -8.18 -1.57
CA PRO A 217 14.78 -9.26 -1.96
C PRO A 217 13.35 -8.78 -2.21
N HIS A 218 12.83 -7.79 -1.46
CA HIS A 218 11.51 -7.22 -1.74
C HIS A 218 11.44 -6.53 -3.10
N ASP A 219 12.46 -5.75 -3.42
CA ASP A 219 12.62 -5.14 -4.73
C ASP A 219 12.66 -6.17 -5.87
N GLU A 220 13.36 -7.29 -5.68
CA GLU A 220 13.41 -8.36 -6.67
C GLU A 220 12.01 -8.95 -6.92
N ILE A 221 11.21 -9.15 -5.87
CA ILE A 221 9.82 -9.63 -5.97
C ILE A 221 8.96 -8.61 -6.72
N THR A 222 9.05 -7.33 -6.35
CA THR A 222 8.34 -6.23 -7.02
C THR A 222 8.71 -6.13 -8.49
N LEU A 223 10.01 -6.19 -8.81
CA LEU A 223 10.48 -6.13 -10.19
C LEU A 223 9.96 -7.30 -11.03
N ARG A 224 10.01 -8.52 -10.49
CA ARG A 224 9.48 -9.70 -11.19
C ARG A 224 7.98 -9.57 -11.43
N THR A 225 7.23 -9.03 -10.46
CA THR A 225 5.79 -8.75 -10.58
C THR A 225 5.50 -7.70 -11.67
N ILE A 226 6.28 -6.62 -11.74
CA ILE A 226 6.18 -5.61 -12.81
C ILE A 226 6.45 -6.24 -14.19
N GLN A 227 7.44 -7.13 -14.28
CA GLN A 227 7.79 -7.80 -15.52
C GLN A 227 6.74 -8.82 -16.00
N THR A 228 6.06 -9.51 -15.07
CA THR A 228 4.93 -10.42 -15.40
C THR A 228 3.65 -9.65 -15.68
N GLY A 229 3.54 -8.41 -15.20
CA GLY A 229 2.38 -7.55 -15.44
C GLY A 229 1.10 -8.05 -14.75
N GLU A 230 1.26 -8.85 -13.70
CA GLU A 230 0.18 -9.38 -12.86
C GLU A 230 0.73 -9.77 -11.48
N CYS A 231 -0.10 -9.67 -10.44
CA CYS A 231 0.19 -10.21 -9.12
C CYS A 231 -0.33 -11.64 -9.00
N LEU A 232 0.33 -12.46 -8.17
CA LEU A 232 -0.18 -13.78 -7.79
C LEU A 232 -1.17 -13.63 -6.63
N GLY A 233 -2.47 -13.71 -6.92
CA GLY A 233 -3.52 -13.48 -5.92
C GLY A 233 -3.65 -11.99 -5.59
N GLU A 234 -3.89 -11.67 -4.32
CA GLU A 234 -3.89 -10.28 -3.84
C GLU A 234 -2.47 -9.70 -3.95
N CYS A 235 -2.33 -8.50 -4.55
CA CYS A 235 -1.05 -7.80 -4.59
C CYS A 235 -0.60 -7.42 -3.17
N ARG A 236 0.35 -8.17 -2.61
CA ARG A 236 0.89 -7.95 -1.25
C ARG A 236 2.37 -7.58 -1.27
N LEU A 237 2.80 -6.77 -2.25
CA LEU A 237 4.18 -6.31 -2.35
C LEU A 237 4.52 -5.33 -1.23
N GLU A 238 5.81 -5.26 -0.88
CA GLU A 238 6.33 -4.27 0.06
C GLU A 238 6.56 -2.92 -0.67
N ILE A 239 5.47 -2.28 -1.07
CA ILE A 239 5.41 -0.98 -1.75
C ILE A 239 4.29 -0.13 -1.11
N ASP A 240 4.22 1.16 -1.46
CA ASP A 240 3.20 2.06 -0.90
C ASP A 240 1.80 1.94 -1.56
N ALA A 241 1.70 1.32 -2.74
CA ALA A 241 0.51 1.40 -3.58
C ALA A 241 0.23 0.16 -4.44
N ASN A 242 -0.08 -0.98 -3.81
CA ASN A 242 -0.41 -2.23 -4.52
C ASN A 242 -1.61 -2.08 -5.49
N ASP A 243 -2.69 -1.44 -5.07
CA ASP A 243 -3.91 -1.29 -5.89
C ASP A 243 -3.73 -0.32 -7.07
N VAL A 244 -2.83 0.66 -6.92
CA VAL A 244 -2.40 1.54 -8.01
C VAL A 244 -1.64 0.75 -9.08
N LEU A 245 -0.72 -0.13 -8.65
CA LEU A 245 0.03 -0.98 -9.56
C LEU A 245 -0.90 -1.97 -10.29
N ALA A 246 -1.81 -2.60 -9.56
CA ALA A 246 -2.82 -3.50 -10.12
C ALA A 246 -3.71 -2.81 -11.16
N THR A 247 -4.15 -1.57 -10.89
CA THR A 247 -4.91 -0.75 -11.84
C THR A 247 -4.11 -0.48 -13.12
N LEU A 248 -2.82 -0.16 -12.99
CA LEU A 248 -1.95 0.05 -14.16
C LEU A 248 -1.80 -1.24 -14.99
N PHE A 249 -1.65 -2.39 -14.33
CA PHE A 249 -1.59 -3.69 -15.01
C PHE A 249 -2.85 -3.98 -15.82
N GLU A 250 -4.02 -3.73 -15.24
CA GLU A 250 -5.30 -3.96 -15.93
C GLU A 250 -5.46 -3.03 -17.15
N ILE A 251 -5.12 -1.75 -17.01
CA ILE A 251 -5.06 -0.80 -18.14
C ILE A 251 -4.12 -1.30 -19.24
N ASN A 252 -2.92 -1.74 -18.86
CA ASN A 252 -1.93 -2.28 -19.80
C ASN A 252 -2.40 -3.54 -20.52
N ARG A 253 -3.15 -4.42 -19.82
CA ARG A 253 -3.77 -5.61 -20.38
C ARG A 253 -4.82 -5.24 -21.43
N LEU A 254 -5.69 -4.27 -21.13
CA LEU A 254 -6.70 -3.75 -22.07
C LEU A 254 -6.06 -3.13 -23.32
N ARG A 255 -4.87 -2.50 -23.18
CA ARG A 255 -4.11 -1.88 -24.27
C ARG A 255 -3.19 -2.82 -25.06
N GLU A 256 -3.00 -4.06 -24.60
CA GLU A 256 -1.93 -4.97 -25.08
C GLU A 256 -0.51 -4.36 -24.97
N THR A 257 -0.27 -3.56 -23.92
CA THR A 257 0.99 -2.88 -23.65
C THR A 257 1.61 -3.37 -22.34
N GLN A 258 2.11 -4.60 -22.32
CA GLN A 258 2.62 -5.24 -21.10
C GLN A 258 4.14 -5.47 -21.12
N ALA A 259 4.83 -5.07 -22.19
CA ALA A 259 6.28 -5.22 -22.27
C ALA A 259 6.97 -4.12 -21.44
N TRP A 260 7.53 -4.49 -20.29
CA TRP A 260 8.21 -3.58 -19.37
C TRP A 260 9.60 -3.15 -19.86
N GLN A 261 9.87 -1.83 -19.81
CA GLN A 261 11.18 -1.23 -20.05
C GLN A 261 11.59 -0.40 -18.83
N MET A 262 12.60 -0.86 -18.11
CA MET A 262 13.13 -0.16 -16.93
C MET A 262 14.05 0.98 -17.33
N THR A 263 13.86 2.15 -16.72
CA THR A 263 14.74 3.32 -16.89
C THR A 263 15.57 3.60 -15.64
N HIS A 264 15.07 3.24 -14.46
CA HIS A 264 15.80 3.41 -13.20
C HIS A 264 15.43 2.33 -12.18
N HIS A 265 16.43 1.91 -11.41
CA HIS A 265 16.28 1.13 -10.19
C HIS A 265 17.35 1.59 -9.20
N GLY A 266 16.93 1.96 -7.99
CA GLY A 266 17.83 2.50 -6.98
C GLY A 266 17.15 2.64 -5.62
N SER A 267 17.88 3.20 -4.66
CA SER A 267 17.33 3.59 -3.37
C SER A 267 18.10 4.76 -2.78
N SER A 268 17.50 5.48 -1.82
CA SER A 268 18.16 6.60 -1.14
C SER A 268 19.44 6.17 -0.42
N LEU A 269 19.52 4.95 0.12
CA LEU A 269 20.76 4.38 0.65
C LEU A 269 21.80 4.10 -0.44
N ALA A 270 21.41 3.41 -1.51
CA ALA A 270 22.34 3.04 -2.59
C ALA A 270 22.90 4.28 -3.32
N MET A 271 22.14 5.36 -3.36
CA MET A 271 22.55 6.67 -3.88
C MET A 271 23.42 7.47 -2.90
N GLY A 272 23.56 7.02 -1.65
CA GLY A 272 24.29 7.74 -0.60
C GLY A 272 23.59 9.01 -0.10
N ALA A 273 22.28 9.16 -0.35
CA ALA A 273 21.49 10.31 0.09
C ALA A 273 21.27 10.31 1.62
N THR A 274 21.27 9.13 2.23
CA THR A 274 21.25 8.95 3.68
C THR A 274 22.17 7.78 4.08
N ARG A 275 22.50 7.71 5.37
CA ARG A 275 23.15 6.53 6.00
C ARG A 275 22.22 5.83 7.00
N ASN A 276 21.03 6.39 7.22
CA ASN A 276 20.03 5.85 8.12
C ASN A 276 19.07 4.98 7.32
N TRP A 277 19.03 3.68 7.60
CA TRP A 277 18.13 2.77 6.89
C TRP A 277 16.65 3.06 7.15
N ARG A 278 16.34 3.76 8.25
CA ARG A 278 14.98 4.24 8.55
C ARG A 278 14.53 5.42 7.68
N GLU A 279 15.39 5.90 6.79
CA GLU A 279 15.10 6.91 5.76
C GLU A 279 15.28 6.32 4.36
N ASN A 280 15.45 5.00 4.26
CA ASN A 280 15.64 4.35 2.98
C ASN A 280 14.31 4.27 2.22
N THR A 281 14.29 4.75 0.98
CA THR A 281 13.18 4.54 0.05
C THR A 281 13.76 3.99 -1.24
N SER A 282 13.12 2.96 -1.76
CA SER A 282 13.47 2.32 -3.02
C SER A 282 12.64 2.88 -4.18
N HIS A 283 13.22 2.90 -5.37
CA HIS A 283 12.60 3.49 -6.56
C HIS A 283 12.78 2.55 -7.76
N MET A 284 11.70 2.31 -8.48
CA MET A 284 11.72 1.65 -9.79
C MET A 284 10.90 2.47 -10.77
N LEU A 285 11.53 2.94 -11.84
CA LEU A 285 10.87 3.72 -12.88
C LEU A 285 11.03 3.03 -14.23
N GLY A 286 10.03 3.23 -15.08
CA GLY A 286 10.01 2.67 -16.41
C GLY A 286 8.64 2.81 -17.06
N TYR A 287 8.53 2.28 -18.28
CA TYR A 287 7.33 2.39 -19.08
C TYR A 287 6.97 1.04 -19.71
N PHE A 288 5.72 0.93 -20.16
CA PHE A 288 5.23 -0.24 -20.85
C PHE A 288 4.99 0.05 -22.33
N GLU A 289 5.45 -0.87 -23.17
CA GLU A 289 5.27 -0.82 -24.62
C GLU A 289 4.36 -1.95 -25.11
N LYS A 290 3.93 -1.82 -26.37
CA LYS A 290 3.18 -2.88 -27.04
C LYS A 290 3.98 -4.18 -27.02
N GLY A 291 3.38 -5.22 -26.47
CA GLY A 291 4.04 -6.51 -26.32
C GLY A 291 3.48 -7.30 -25.16
N LYS A 292 3.95 -8.54 -25.06
CA LYS A 292 3.58 -9.47 -24.00
C LYS A 292 4.44 -9.23 -22.75
N PRO A 293 3.94 -9.55 -21.55
CA PRO A 293 4.77 -9.56 -20.36
C PRO A 293 5.83 -10.67 -20.43
N MET A 294 6.78 -10.63 -19.50
CA MET A 294 7.69 -11.74 -19.25
C MET A 294 6.89 -12.96 -18.77
N VAL A 295 7.21 -14.14 -19.30
CA VAL A 295 6.46 -15.40 -19.04
C VAL A 295 7.26 -16.35 -18.13
N GLU A 296 8.21 -15.83 -17.35
CA GLU A 296 8.93 -16.64 -16.36
C GLU A 296 8.18 -16.58 -15.03
N PRO A 297 7.40 -17.62 -14.66
CA PRO A 297 6.78 -17.65 -13.35
C PRO A 297 7.87 -17.68 -12.28
N PHE A 298 7.63 -16.98 -11.18
CA PHE A 298 8.51 -16.98 -10.03
C PHE A 298 7.70 -17.20 -8.76
N ILE A 299 8.38 -17.67 -7.72
CA ILE A 299 7.82 -17.79 -6.37
C ILE A 299 8.87 -17.29 -5.38
N ALA A 300 8.41 -16.64 -4.34
CA ALA A 300 9.26 -16.09 -3.28
C ALA A 300 8.89 -16.78 -1.97
N LEU A 301 9.85 -17.52 -1.42
CA LEU A 301 9.72 -18.24 -0.16
C LEU A 301 10.61 -17.55 0.89
N GLN A 302 10.03 -17.14 2.00
CA GLN A 302 10.75 -16.49 3.10
C GLN A 302 10.78 -17.42 4.32
N PHE A 303 11.98 -17.80 4.74
CA PHE A 303 12.19 -18.58 5.97
C PHE A 303 12.68 -17.64 7.06
N VAL A 304 11.90 -17.46 8.13
CA VAL A 304 12.16 -16.44 9.16
C VAL A 304 12.99 -16.97 10.33
N GLY A 305 13.12 -18.29 10.44
CA GLY A 305 13.82 -18.96 11.54
C GLY A 305 12.93 -19.19 12.75
N ASP A 306 13.55 -19.24 13.93
CA ASP A 306 12.91 -19.64 15.18
C ASP A 306 11.99 -18.55 15.74
N VAL A 307 10.76 -18.94 16.04
CA VAL A 307 9.76 -18.14 16.73
C VAL A 307 9.57 -18.73 18.13
N MET A 308 10.03 -17.98 19.14
CA MET A 308 9.90 -18.34 20.55
C MET A 308 9.15 -17.21 21.29
N LEU A 309 7.92 -17.50 21.71
CA LEU A 309 6.98 -16.53 22.28
C LEU A 309 6.90 -16.59 23.82
N ASP A 310 7.94 -17.12 24.47
CA ASP A 310 7.99 -17.29 25.92
C ASP A 310 9.09 -16.44 26.58
N ARG A 311 9.32 -16.62 27.88
CA ARG A 311 10.34 -15.93 28.68
C ARG A 311 10.27 -14.40 28.49
N GLY A 312 11.34 -13.80 27.95
CA GLY A 312 11.44 -12.37 27.72
C GLY A 312 10.40 -11.86 26.74
N VAL A 313 10.05 -12.64 25.71
CA VAL A 313 9.04 -12.27 24.73
C VAL A 313 7.66 -12.28 25.37
N ARG A 314 7.32 -13.33 26.14
CA ARG A 314 6.09 -13.37 26.95
C ARG A 314 5.94 -12.16 27.86
N MET A 315 6.98 -11.82 28.64
CA MET A 315 6.91 -10.64 29.53
C MET A 315 6.64 -9.34 28.76
N LYS A 316 7.13 -9.23 27.53
CA LYS A 316 6.87 -8.08 26.67
C LYS A 316 5.45 -8.10 26.11
N ILE A 317 4.96 -9.25 25.67
CA ILE A 317 3.58 -9.43 25.23
C ILE A 317 2.60 -9.10 26.36
N GLU A 318 2.80 -9.65 27.55
CA GLU A 318 1.93 -9.42 28.72
C GLU A 318 1.89 -7.95 29.16
N SER A 319 2.96 -7.20 28.91
CA SER A 319 3.03 -5.77 29.26
C SER A 319 2.64 -4.81 28.15
N GLN A 320 2.68 -5.22 26.87
CA GLN A 320 2.49 -4.31 25.72
C GLN A 320 1.44 -4.80 24.70
N GLY A 321 0.89 -6.00 24.87
CA GLY A 321 -0.06 -6.62 23.96
C GLY A 321 0.57 -7.67 23.04
N VAL A 322 -0.28 -8.57 22.51
CA VAL A 322 0.10 -9.69 21.63
C VAL A 322 0.77 -9.26 20.33
N GLU A 323 0.49 -8.05 19.86
CA GLU A 323 1.09 -7.48 18.66
C GLU A 323 2.56 -7.09 18.81
N TYR A 324 3.03 -6.90 20.05
CA TYR A 324 4.34 -6.30 20.31
C TYR A 324 5.54 -6.93 19.56
N PRO A 325 5.68 -8.27 19.48
CA PRO A 325 6.80 -8.89 18.75
C PRO A 325 6.79 -8.58 17.26
N TRP A 326 5.61 -8.28 16.71
CA TRP A 326 5.36 -8.23 15.28
C TRP A 326 5.52 -6.83 14.70
N VAL A 327 5.19 -5.78 15.46
CA VAL A 327 5.12 -4.38 14.98
C VAL A 327 6.32 -3.97 14.12
N GLU A 328 7.56 -4.21 14.57
CA GLU A 328 8.76 -3.77 13.83
C GLU A 328 9.19 -4.75 12.71
N VAL A 329 8.61 -5.95 12.64
CA VAL A 329 8.96 -6.97 11.62
C VAL A 329 7.88 -7.16 10.55
N GLN A 330 6.70 -6.55 10.69
CA GLN A 330 5.62 -6.66 9.70
C GLN A 330 6.10 -6.38 8.27
N ARG A 331 6.82 -5.27 8.04
CA ARG A 331 7.37 -4.92 6.71
C ARG A 331 8.43 -5.91 6.23
N PHE A 332 9.19 -6.51 7.15
CA PHE A 332 10.13 -7.57 6.78
C PHE A 332 9.39 -8.80 6.22
N LEU A 333 8.18 -9.07 6.71
CA LEU A 333 7.35 -10.23 6.35
C LEU A 333 6.34 -9.96 5.22
N GLN A 334 6.40 -8.81 4.55
CA GLN A 334 5.55 -8.50 3.39
C GLN A 334 6.16 -9.06 2.09
N GLY A 335 5.43 -9.03 0.98
CA GLY A 335 5.95 -9.34 -0.36
C GLY A 335 6.17 -10.81 -0.70
N ALA A 336 6.52 -11.67 0.27
CA ALA A 336 6.73 -13.08 0.00
C ALA A 336 5.41 -13.81 -0.31
N HIS A 337 5.47 -14.79 -1.23
CA HIS A 337 4.32 -15.62 -1.58
C HIS A 337 4.05 -16.71 -0.53
N LEU A 338 5.08 -17.08 0.23
CA LEU A 338 4.96 -18.01 1.35
C LEU A 338 6.00 -17.67 2.43
N ARG A 339 5.54 -17.49 3.66
CA ARG A 339 6.33 -17.13 4.84
C ARG A 339 6.30 -18.30 5.81
N ILE A 340 7.48 -18.82 6.12
CA ILE A 340 7.67 -20.06 6.85
C ILE A 340 8.47 -19.77 8.12
N ALA A 341 7.87 -20.07 9.28
CA ALA A 341 8.52 -19.96 10.59
C ALA A 341 8.84 -21.32 11.19
N ASN A 342 9.82 -21.38 12.09
CA ASN A 342 10.07 -22.55 12.93
C ASN A 342 9.51 -22.27 14.33
N LEU A 343 8.41 -22.92 14.72
CA LEU A 343 7.76 -22.66 16.00
C LEU A 343 8.47 -23.44 17.12
N GLU A 344 9.33 -22.76 17.88
CA GLU A 344 10.25 -23.37 18.87
C GLU A 344 9.62 -23.47 20.27
N GLY A 345 8.50 -24.18 20.36
CA GLY A 345 7.80 -24.45 21.61
C GLY A 345 6.48 -25.18 21.41
N THR A 346 5.70 -25.31 22.48
CA THR A 346 4.38 -25.98 22.48
C THR A 346 3.26 -24.99 22.76
N ILE A 347 2.10 -25.14 22.13
CA ILE A 347 0.91 -24.31 22.36
C ILE A 347 0.03 -24.96 23.42
N SER A 348 -0.39 -24.20 24.44
CA SER A 348 -1.33 -24.68 25.46
C SER A 348 -1.96 -23.52 26.23
N GLU A 349 -3.18 -23.70 26.72
CA GLU A 349 -3.85 -22.78 27.65
C GLU A 349 -3.27 -22.81 29.08
N ASP A 350 -2.50 -23.85 29.42
CA ASP A 350 -1.89 -23.92 30.75
C ASP A 350 -0.83 -22.82 30.95
N ALA A 351 -0.54 -22.54 32.22
CA ALA A 351 0.55 -21.66 32.59
C ALA A 351 1.89 -22.12 31.97
N SER A 352 2.69 -21.15 31.53
CA SER A 352 4.00 -21.44 30.96
C SER A 352 4.90 -22.19 31.94
N ILE A 353 5.52 -23.27 31.44
CA ILE A 353 6.53 -24.04 32.16
C ILE A 353 7.96 -23.59 31.82
N ALA A 354 8.13 -22.34 31.37
CA ALA A 354 9.41 -21.83 30.93
C ALA A 354 10.50 -21.99 31.99
N THR A 355 11.57 -22.72 31.64
CA THR A 355 12.76 -22.85 32.50
C THR A 355 13.77 -21.76 32.13
N VAL A 356 14.61 -21.34 33.08
CA VAL A 356 15.74 -20.41 32.81
C VAL A 356 17.04 -21.18 32.56
N ASP A 357 17.17 -22.35 33.19
CA ASP A 357 18.29 -23.28 33.06
C ASP A 357 17.86 -24.56 32.33
N PRO A 358 18.79 -25.30 31.71
CA PRO A 358 18.47 -26.56 31.04
C PRO A 358 17.81 -27.61 31.95
N PRO A 359 16.91 -28.47 31.43
CA PRO A 359 16.43 -28.47 30.05
C PRO A 359 15.51 -27.26 29.78
N PHE A 360 15.77 -26.57 28.66
CA PHE A 360 14.95 -25.44 28.23
C PHE A 360 13.59 -25.95 27.78
N ARG A 361 12.53 -25.32 28.29
CA ARG A 361 11.14 -25.62 27.95
C ARG A 361 10.37 -24.33 27.68
N PHE A 362 9.40 -24.38 26.80
CA PHE A 362 8.61 -23.24 26.36
C PHE A 362 7.14 -23.63 26.14
N THR A 363 6.24 -22.74 26.54
CA THR A 363 4.80 -22.87 26.30
C THR A 363 4.23 -21.54 25.85
N PHE A 364 3.62 -21.53 24.69
CA PHE A 364 3.01 -20.36 24.08
C PHE A 364 1.50 -20.41 24.34
N ALA A 365 0.95 -19.27 24.77
CA ALA A 365 -0.50 -19.16 24.90
C ALA A 365 -1.11 -19.07 23.48
N PRO A 366 -2.29 -19.67 23.21
CA PRO A 366 -2.90 -19.66 21.88
C PRO A 366 -3.02 -18.25 21.30
N GLU A 367 -3.38 -17.26 22.11
CA GLU A 367 -3.53 -15.86 21.68
C GLU A 367 -2.20 -15.21 21.24
N PHE A 368 -1.05 -15.75 21.66
CA PHE A 368 0.26 -15.26 21.19
C PHE A 368 0.57 -15.77 19.79
N VAL A 369 0.13 -16.99 19.48
CA VAL A 369 0.29 -17.61 18.16
C VAL A 369 -0.76 -17.06 17.19
N GLU A 370 -1.98 -16.78 17.65
CA GLU A 370 -3.03 -16.12 16.86
C GLU A 370 -2.54 -14.79 16.27
N ALA A 371 -1.81 -13.96 17.02
CA ALA A 371 -1.24 -12.71 16.52
C ALA A 371 -0.18 -12.90 15.39
N MET A 372 0.31 -14.11 15.17
CA MET A 372 1.28 -14.43 14.12
C MET A 372 0.61 -14.82 12.80
N VAL A 373 -0.64 -15.31 12.81
CA VAL A 373 -1.21 -16.08 11.68
C VAL A 373 -1.37 -15.26 10.39
N ASP A 374 -1.56 -13.94 10.51
CA ASP A 374 -1.61 -13.04 9.33
C ASP A 374 -0.23 -12.77 8.72
N LEU A 375 0.84 -13.04 9.48
CA LEU A 375 2.23 -12.72 9.15
C LEU A 375 3.04 -13.94 8.72
N VAL A 376 2.60 -15.15 9.06
CA VAL A 376 3.27 -16.41 8.76
C VAL A 376 2.25 -17.39 8.20
N ASP A 377 2.53 -17.91 7.01
CA ASP A 377 1.60 -18.79 6.30
C ASP A 377 1.74 -20.25 6.73
N VAL A 378 2.97 -20.67 7.11
CA VAL A 378 3.28 -22.05 7.49
C VAL A 378 4.27 -22.11 8.65
N VAL A 379 4.06 -23.03 9.59
CA VAL A 379 5.03 -23.31 10.65
C VAL A 379 5.67 -24.70 10.56
N SER A 380 6.96 -24.77 10.85
CA SER A 380 7.72 -25.99 11.07
C SER A 380 7.69 -26.35 12.56
N LEU A 381 7.34 -27.61 12.84
CA LEU A 381 7.51 -28.29 14.14
C LEU A 381 8.72 -29.26 14.10
N ALA A 382 9.60 -29.16 13.09
CA ALA A 382 10.79 -30.00 13.00
C ALA A 382 11.95 -29.43 13.84
N ASN A 383 11.74 -29.30 15.15
CA ASN A 383 12.71 -28.70 16.05
C ASN A 383 12.80 -29.38 17.41
N ASN A 384 13.78 -28.96 18.22
CA ASN A 384 14.07 -29.63 19.48
C ASN A 384 13.15 -29.22 20.63
N HIS A 385 12.26 -28.22 20.46
CA HIS A 385 11.29 -27.79 21.47
C HIS A 385 9.84 -28.20 21.20
N SER A 386 9.57 -28.91 20.09
CA SER A 386 8.21 -29.40 19.77
C SER A 386 7.65 -30.42 20.78
N ARG A 387 8.50 -30.95 21.67
CA ARG A 387 8.14 -31.87 22.77
C ARG A 387 8.52 -31.34 24.16
N ASP A 388 8.51 -30.02 24.33
CA ASP A 388 8.77 -29.42 25.66
C ASP A 388 7.74 -29.85 26.73
N ARG A 389 6.56 -30.24 26.27
CA ARG A 389 5.46 -30.86 27.04
C ARG A 389 5.21 -32.32 26.63
N ASP A 390 6.29 -33.04 26.31
CA ASP A 390 6.26 -34.43 25.85
C ASP A 390 5.41 -34.61 24.57
N ILE A 391 5.01 -35.84 24.26
CA ILE A 391 4.22 -36.16 23.05
C ILE A 391 2.81 -35.55 23.09
N GLU A 392 2.25 -35.39 24.28
CA GLU A 392 0.90 -34.82 24.45
C GLU A 392 0.89 -33.34 24.05
N GLY A 393 1.90 -32.56 24.44
CA GLY A 393 2.02 -31.16 24.03
C GLY A 393 2.33 -30.96 22.55
N GLU A 394 3.02 -31.91 21.91
CA GLU A 394 3.22 -31.88 20.45
C GLU A 394 1.88 -32.03 19.72
N LEU A 395 1.05 -33.01 20.13
CA LEU A 395 -0.27 -33.23 19.56
C LEU A 395 -1.23 -32.07 19.85
N GLU A 396 -1.22 -31.55 21.08
CA GLU A 396 -1.98 -30.35 21.46
C GLU A 396 -1.59 -29.15 20.57
N THR A 397 -0.30 -28.98 20.28
CA THR A 397 0.18 -27.91 19.38
C THR A 397 -0.35 -28.06 17.96
N GLN A 398 -0.41 -29.29 17.45
CA GLN A 398 -0.95 -29.58 16.12
C GLN A 398 -2.45 -29.26 16.05
N ASP A 399 -3.21 -29.69 17.07
CA ASP A 399 -4.64 -29.39 17.17
C ASP A 399 -4.91 -27.87 17.20
N TRP A 400 -4.10 -27.11 17.96
CA TRP A 400 -4.20 -25.65 17.99
C TRP A 400 -3.89 -24.99 16.65
N LEU A 401 -2.87 -25.45 15.93
CA LEU A 401 -2.52 -24.90 14.61
C LEU A 401 -3.63 -25.18 13.59
N ASP A 402 -4.24 -26.37 13.65
CA ASP A 402 -5.41 -26.72 12.83
C ASP A 402 -6.62 -25.83 13.16
N GLU A 403 -6.88 -25.55 14.45
CA GLU A 403 -7.97 -24.66 14.89
C GLU A 403 -7.75 -23.21 14.45
N LEU A 404 -6.51 -22.72 14.53
CA LEU A 404 -6.10 -21.39 14.06
C LEU A 404 -6.00 -21.29 12.52
N GLY A 405 -6.19 -22.39 11.79
CA GLY A 405 -6.07 -22.43 10.33
C GLY A 405 -4.66 -22.19 9.81
N THR A 406 -3.64 -22.41 10.64
CA THR A 406 -2.22 -22.23 10.28
C THR A 406 -1.64 -23.55 9.79
N ALA A 407 -1.21 -23.60 8.53
CA ALA A 407 -0.60 -24.81 7.98
C ALA A 407 0.69 -25.16 8.74
N TRP A 408 0.93 -26.45 8.99
CA TRP A 408 2.12 -26.90 9.68
C TRP A 408 2.72 -28.17 9.08
N PHE A 409 4.01 -28.38 9.31
CA PHE A 409 4.72 -29.59 8.92
C PHE A 409 5.85 -29.92 9.90
N GLY A 410 6.39 -31.14 9.81
CA GLY A 410 7.46 -31.60 10.68
C GLY A 410 6.94 -32.32 11.93
N GLY A 411 7.69 -32.24 13.02
CA GLY A 411 7.47 -33.01 14.23
C GLY A 411 8.43 -34.18 14.37
N TYR A 412 8.36 -34.84 15.52
CA TYR A 412 9.15 -36.03 15.80
C TYR A 412 8.54 -37.24 15.09
N ALA A 413 9.39 -38.10 14.54
CA ALA A 413 8.94 -39.39 14.02
C ALA A 413 8.26 -40.21 15.12
N SER A 414 7.13 -40.83 14.77
CA SER A 414 6.33 -41.70 15.65
C SER A 414 6.99 -43.04 15.92
#